data_AF-A0A1C2GQA7-F1
#
_entry.id   AF-A0A1C2GQA7-F1
#
_cell.length_a   1.000
_cell.length_b   1.000
_cell.length_c   1.000
_cell.angle_alpha   90.00
_cell.angle_beta   90.00
_cell.angle_gamma   90.00
#
_symmetry.space_group_name_H-M   'P 1'
#
loop_
_entity.id
_entity.type
_entity.pdbx_description
1 polymer ?
#
loop_
_entity_poly.entity_id
_entity_poly.type
_entity_poly.pdbx_seq_one_letter_code
_entity_poly.pdbx_strand_id
1 'polypeptide(L)' 'MLFASCSVPKKAAVDNDQVLNSYTKPFKIFSVGYWPGGYMVLTLIDVHNQYFTIKTLADTSLKAGLVYNH' A
#
# COMPACT_ATOMS: atom_id res chain seq x y z
N MET A 1 15.82 34.49 0.97
CA MET A 1 15.94 33.11 0.46
C MET A 1 14.77 32.31 1.01
N LEU A 2 13.82 31.95 0.16
CA LEU A 2 12.68 31.08 0.52
C LEU A 2 13.20 29.64 0.59
N PHE A 3 13.32 29.09 1.80
CA PHE A 3 13.55 27.65 1.97
C PHE A 3 12.27 26.93 1.54
N ALA A 4 12.29 26.38 0.34
CA ALA A 4 11.26 25.46 -0.12
C ALA A 4 11.21 24.28 0.86
N SER A 5 10.18 24.29 1.71
CA SER A 5 9.84 23.16 2.55
C SER A 5 9.48 22.00 1.63
N CYS A 6 10.42 21.09 1.41
CA CYS A 6 10.12 19.78 0.89
C CYS A 6 9.30 19.06 1.96
N SER A 7 7.98 19.23 1.92
CA SER A 7 7.06 18.38 2.65
C SER A 7 7.19 16.98 2.08
N VAL A 8 8.07 16.18 2.68
CA VAL A 8 8.18 14.74 2.41
C VAL A 8 6.77 14.17 2.58
N PRO A 9 6.17 13.54 1.55
CA PRO A 9 4.84 12.97 1.69
C PRO A 9 4.87 12.04 2.91
N LYS A 10 3.96 12.30 3.83
CA LYS A 10 3.86 11.62 5.13
C LYS A 10 3.92 10.12 4.86
N LYS A 11 4.97 9.52 5.42
CA LYS A 11 5.20 8.08 5.63
C LYS A 11 3.91 7.28 5.40
N ALA A 12 3.89 6.42 4.38
CA ALA A 12 2.91 5.34 4.36
C ALA A 12 3.14 4.56 5.67
N ALA A 13 2.23 4.72 6.63
CA ALA A 13 2.24 3.88 7.81
C ALA A 13 2.06 2.44 7.32
N VAL A 14 2.94 1.56 7.77
CA VAL A 14 2.72 0.12 7.61
C VAL A 14 1.47 -0.19 8.43
N ASP A 15 0.50 -0.87 7.83
CA ASP A 15 -0.81 -1.21 8.41
C ASP A 15 -1.86 -0.09 8.29
N ASN A 16 -2.26 0.18 7.04
CA ASN A 16 -3.36 1.09 6.70
C ASN A 16 -4.71 0.36 6.58
N ASP A 17 -4.89 -0.80 7.24
CA ASP A 17 -6.10 -1.63 7.09
C ASP A 17 -7.39 -0.86 7.39
N GLN A 18 -7.37 0.06 8.37
CA GLN A 18 -8.51 0.93 8.69
C GLN A 18 -8.88 1.87 7.53
N VAL A 19 -7.89 2.37 6.79
CA VAL A 19 -8.11 3.25 5.66
C VAL A 19 -8.72 2.46 4.51
N LEU A 20 -8.24 1.25 4.27
CA LEU A 20 -8.73 0.34 3.22
C LEU A 20 -10.21 -0.01 3.39
N ASN A 21 -10.64 -0.34 4.60
CA ASN A 21 -12.03 -0.69 4.89
C ASN A 21 -13.01 0.46 4.61
N SER A 22 -12.54 1.71 4.66
CA SER A 22 -13.35 2.90 4.35
C SER A 22 -13.23 3.35 2.89
N TYR A 23 -12.32 2.77 2.12
CA TYR A 23 -11.98 3.22 0.78
C TYR A 23 -12.76 2.45 -0.28
N THR A 24 -13.64 3.14 -0.99
CA THR A 24 -14.51 2.55 -2.02
C THR A 24 -13.88 2.45 -3.41
N LYS A 25 -12.70 3.04 -3.60
CA LYS A 25 -12.00 3.03 -4.89
C LYS A 25 -11.06 1.83 -5.01
N PRO A 26 -10.87 1.29 -6.23
CA PRO A 26 -9.99 0.14 -6.44
C PRO A 26 -8.54 0.51 -6.18
N PHE A 27 -7.81 -0.45 -5.61
CA PHE A 27 -6.36 -0.37 -5.43
C PHE A 27 -5.66 -1.24 -6.47
N LYS A 28 -4.45 -0.85 -6.86
CA LYS A 28 -3.55 -1.68 -7.65
C LYS A 28 -2.37 -2.10 -6.79
N ILE A 29 -1.95 -3.36 -6.88
CA ILE A 29 -0.73 -3.83 -6.23
C ILE A 29 0.46 -3.21 -6.96
N PHE A 30 1.19 -2.33 -6.29
CA PHE A 30 2.43 -1.75 -6.78
C PHE A 30 3.62 -2.69 -6.55
N SER A 31 3.71 -3.29 -5.36
CA SER A 31 4.76 -4.27 -5.04
C SER A 31 4.29 -5.28 -4.01
N VAL A 32 4.99 -6.42 -3.99
CA VAL A 32 4.80 -7.51 -3.01
C VAL A 32 6.15 -7.74 -2.34
N GLY A 33 6.16 -7.65 -1.01
CA GLY A 33 7.31 -7.98 -0.17
C GLY A 33 6.97 -9.16 0.74
N TYR A 34 7.99 -9.92 1.16
CA TYR A 34 7.81 -11.03 2.08
C TYR A 34 8.13 -10.62 3.50
N TRP A 35 7.33 -11.09 4.46
CA TRP A 35 7.53 -10.84 5.88
C TRP A 35 7.65 -12.17 6.64
N PRO A 36 8.51 -12.29 7.66
CA PRO A 36 8.64 -13.51 8.44
C PRO A 36 7.31 -14.02 9.02
N GLY A 37 7.21 -15.34 9.21
CA GLY A 37 6.02 -15.97 9.81
C GLY A 37 4.88 -16.24 8.84
N GLY A 38 5.14 -16.37 7.54
CA GLY A 38 4.12 -16.68 6.54
C GLY A 38 3.25 -15.48 6.14
N TYR A 39 3.75 -14.27 6.37
CA TYR A 39 3.09 -13.03 5.98
C TYR A 39 3.74 -12.43 4.73
N MET A 40 3.01 -11.55 4.07
CA MET A 40 3.53 -10.70 3.02
C MET A 40 3.04 -9.27 3.23
N VAL A 41 3.79 -8.34 2.66
CA VAL A 41 3.49 -6.91 2.69
C VAL A 41 3.13 -6.50 1.27
N LEU A 42 1.92 -5.98 1.08
CA LEU A 42 1.49 -5.42 -0.20
C LEU A 42 1.65 -3.91 -0.13
N THR A 43 2.34 -3.34 -1.13
CA THR A 43 2.24 -1.91 -1.40
C THR A 43 1.16 -1.72 -2.44
N LEU A 44 0.12 -0.99 -2.08
CA LEU A 44 -1.03 -0.66 -2.92
C LEU A 44 -0.90 0.79 -3.39
N ILE A 45 -1.38 1.07 -4.59
CA ILE A 45 -1.50 2.42 -5.15
C ILE A 45 -2.93 2.65 -5.58
N ASP A 46 -3.48 3.81 -5.25
CA ASP A 46 -4.83 4.21 -5.67
C ASP A 46 -4.82 5.04 -6.98
N VAL A 47 -6.01 5.44 -7.43
CA VAL A 47 -6.19 6.26 -8.64
C VAL A 47 -5.63 7.69 -8.53
N HIS A 48 -5.29 8.16 -7.33
CA HIS A 48 -4.67 9.47 -7.11
C HIS A 48 -3.16 9.36 -6.83
N ASN A 49 -2.56 8.20 -7.10
CA ASN A 49 -1.15 7.89 -6.81
C ASN A 49 -0.79 7.97 -5.32
N GLN A 50 -1.75 7.74 -4.43
CA GLN A 50 -1.51 7.54 -3.00
C GLN A 50 -1.08 6.11 -2.74
N TYR A 51 -0.03 5.95 -1.93
CA TYR A 51 0.54 4.66 -1.59
C TYR A 51 0.05 4.21 -0.21
N PHE A 52 -0.32 2.94 -0.12
CA PHE A 52 -0.74 2.28 1.10
C PHE A 52 0.06 1.00 1.28
N THR A 53 0.32 0.62 2.52
CA THR A 53 1.06 -0.61 2.81
C THR A 53 0.26 -1.44 3.80
N ILE A 54 0.00 -2.70 3.44
CA ILE A 54 -0.70 -3.65 4.30
C ILE A 54 0.08 -4.91 4.50
N LYS A 55 -0.18 -5.56 5.63
CA LYS A 55 0.34 -6.87 5.96
C LYS A 55 -0.79 -7.88 5.85
N THR A 56 -0.62 -8.90 5.02
CA THR A 56 -1.58 -9.99 4.87
C THR A 56 -0.87 -11.34 4.93
N LEU A 57 -1.63 -12.44 5.01
CA LEU A 57 -1.08 -13.79 4.89
C LEU A 57 -0.47 -13.99 3.50
N ALA A 58 0.60 -14.76 3.39
CA ALA A 58 1.23 -15.03 2.11
C ALA A 58 0.26 -15.72 1.14
N ASP A 59 0.07 -15.11 -0.03
CA ASP A 59 -0.73 -15.63 -1.13
C ASP A 59 0.02 -15.43 -2.44
N THR A 60 0.37 -16.55 -3.08
CA THR A 60 1.12 -16.58 -4.35
C THR A 60 0.32 -16.07 -5.55
N SER A 61 -1.00 -15.90 -5.39
CA SER A 61 -1.88 -15.34 -6.42
C SER A 61 -1.68 -13.83 -6.57
N LEU A 62 -1.26 -13.13 -5.50
CA LEU A 62 -1.10 -11.68 -5.49
C LEU A 62 0.23 -11.27 -6.11
N LYS A 63 0.15 -10.39 -7.12
CA LYS A 63 1.29 -9.94 -7.92
C LYS A 63 1.16 -8.47 -8.24
N ALA A 64 2.29 -7.80 -8.39
CA ALA A 64 2.33 -6.42 -8.87
C ALA A 64 1.57 -6.30 -10.20
N GLY A 65 0.75 -5.27 -10.33
CA GLY A 65 -0.09 -5.06 -11.50
C GLY A 65 -1.56 -5.44 -11.30
N LEU A 66 -1.88 -6.34 -10.37
CA LEU A 66 -3.26 -6.78 -10.12
C LEU A 66 -4.08 -5.71 -9.39
N VAL A 67 -5.39 -5.71 -9.64
CA VAL A 67 -6.35 -4.96 -8.82
C VAL A 67 -6.53 -5.71 -7.51
N TYR A 68 -6.30 -5.02 -6.40
CA TYR A 68 -6.53 -5.54 -5.06
C TYR A 68 -7.97 -5.20 -4.65
N ASN A 69 -8.78 -6.25 -4.48
CA ASN A 69 -10.12 -6.15 -3.91
C ASN A 69 -10.01 -6.58 -2.44
N HIS A 70 -10.30 -5.65 -1.53
CA HIS A 70 -10.37 -5.94 -0.09
C HIS A 70 -11.68 -6.63 0.27
#